data_AF-A0A2R6KC81-F1
#
_entry.id   AF-A0A2R6KC81-F1
#
_cell.length_a   1.000
_cell.length_b   1.000
_cell.length_c   1.000
_cell.angle_alpha   90.00
_cell.angle_beta   90.00
_cell.angle_gamma   90.00
#
_symmetry.space_group_name_H-M   'P 1'
#
loop_
_entity.id
_entity.type
_entity.pdbx_description
1 polymer ?
#
loop_
_entity_poly.entity_id
_entity_poly.type
_entity_poly.pdbx_seq_one_letter_code
_entity_poly.pdbx_strand_id
1 'polypeptide(L)' 'MAEPLRATAGELDADTILDAVNGGRRVVIETEMLGSEYTVTLRHDGTVYYCDTPTTLHKHEAEAEMRRCIEKQGYIEHEE' A
#
# COMPACT_ATOMS: atom_id res chain seq x y z
N MET A 1 -10.70 -15.29 -9.23
CA MET A 1 -10.59 -14.19 -8.25
C MET A 1 -9.16 -14.21 -7.76
N ALA A 2 -8.33 -13.24 -8.17
CA ALA A 2 -6.95 -13.19 -7.68
C ALA A 2 -6.97 -12.88 -6.19
N GLU A 3 -6.31 -13.70 -5.39
CA GLU A 3 -6.23 -13.51 -3.95
C GLU A 3 -5.44 -12.22 -3.68
N PRO A 4 -5.89 -11.37 -2.72
CA PRO A 4 -5.16 -10.17 -2.38
C PRO A 4 -3.75 -10.54 -1.89
N LEU A 5 -2.74 -9.76 -2.32
CA LEU A 5 -1.39 -9.88 -1.79
C LEU A 5 -1.43 -9.37 -0.34
N ARG A 6 -1.03 -10.20 0.62
CA ARG A 6 -0.96 -9.82 2.04
C ARG A 6 0.50 -9.82 2.47
N ALA A 7 0.93 -8.76 3.13
CA ALA A 7 2.27 -8.63 3.68
C ALA A 7 2.26 -7.70 4.88
N THR A 8 3.29 -7.79 5.70
CA THR A 8 3.53 -6.86 6.81
C THR A 8 4.37 -5.68 6.33
N ALA A 9 4.24 -4.53 6.99
CA ALA A 9 5.09 -3.38 6.71
C ALA A 9 6.57 -3.77 6.90
N GLY A 10 7.38 -3.45 5.89
CA GLY A 10 8.77 -3.90 5.83
C GLY A 10 9.01 -5.22 5.10
N GLU A 11 7.99 -6.00 4.77
CA GLU A 11 8.20 -7.26 4.00
C GLU A 11 8.28 -7.04 2.48
N LEU A 12 7.77 -5.92 1.98
CA LEU A 12 7.71 -5.64 0.54
C LEU A 12 8.31 -4.27 0.22
N ASP A 13 8.94 -4.19 -0.94
CA ASP A 13 9.33 -2.95 -1.59
C ASP A 13 8.15 -2.20 -2.22
N ALA A 14 8.31 -0.89 -2.37
CA ALA A 14 7.34 -0.04 -3.04
C ALA A 14 7.05 -0.53 -4.46
N ASP A 15 8.08 -0.98 -5.19
CA ASP A 15 7.96 -1.45 -6.56
C ASP A 15 7.06 -2.69 -6.65
N THR A 16 7.27 -3.67 -5.77
CA THR A 16 6.47 -4.90 -5.68
C THR A 16 5.01 -4.61 -5.35
N ILE A 17 4.77 -3.68 -4.43
CA ILE A 17 3.42 -3.23 -4.06
C ILE A 17 2.75 -2.58 -5.27
N LEU A 18 3.45 -1.66 -5.95
CA LEU A 18 2.93 -0.92 -7.08
C LEU A 18 2.66 -1.84 -8.29
N ASP A 19 3.56 -2.77 -8.60
CA ASP A 19 3.38 -3.76 -9.67
C ASP A 19 2.12 -4.60 -9.43
N ALA A 20 1.95 -5.12 -8.21
CA ALA A 20 0.75 -5.88 -7.85
C ALA A 20 -0.53 -5.03 -8.01
N VAL A 21 -0.52 -3.80 -7.50
CA VAL A 21 -1.65 -2.88 -7.59
C VAL A 21 -1.95 -2.50 -9.04
N ASN A 22 -0.92 -2.23 -9.85
CA ASN A 22 -1.03 -1.89 -11.26
C ASN A 22 -1.54 -3.07 -12.10
N GLY A 23 -1.17 -4.30 -11.72
CA GLY A 23 -1.73 -5.53 -12.25
C GLY A 23 -3.21 -5.78 -11.90
N GLY A 24 -3.87 -4.84 -11.21
CA GLY A 24 -5.26 -4.95 -10.78
C GLY A 24 -5.45 -5.85 -9.56
N ARG A 25 -4.36 -6.23 -8.88
CA ARG A 25 -4.40 -6.99 -7.64
C ARG A 25 -4.59 -6.02 -6.47
N ARG A 26 -5.26 -6.48 -5.41
CA ARG A 26 -5.35 -5.71 -4.16
C ARG A 26 -4.19 -6.11 -3.26
N VAL A 27 -3.54 -5.13 -2.66
CA VAL A 27 -2.46 -5.34 -1.69
C VAL A 27 -2.94 -4.92 -0.32
N VAL A 28 -2.71 -5.76 0.67
CA VAL A 28 -3.15 -5.59 2.05
C VAL A 28 -1.88 -5.60 2.89
N ILE A 29 -1.56 -4.46 3.50
CA ILE A 29 -0.38 -4.29 4.34
C ILE A 29 -0.81 -4.26 5.80
N GLU A 30 -0.27 -5.17 6.61
CA GLU A 30 -0.44 -5.14 8.07
C GLU A 30 0.70 -4.34 8.69
N THR A 31 0.37 -3.34 9.49
CA THR A 31 1.37 -2.43 10.09
C THR A 31 0.95 -2.02 11.49
N GLU A 32 1.91 -1.68 12.35
CA GLU A 32 1.66 -1.19 13.70
C GLU A 32 1.99 0.30 13.80
N MET A 33 1.08 1.09 14.38
CA MET A 33 1.28 2.53 14.60
C MET A 33 0.62 2.87 15.92
N LEU A 34 1.34 3.60 16.77
CA LEU A 34 0.89 3.98 18.11
C LEU A 34 0.48 2.78 18.97
N GLY A 35 1.12 1.61 18.78
CA GLY A 35 0.86 0.38 19.53
C GLY A 35 -0.47 -0.29 19.20
N SER A 36 -1.06 0.01 18.05
CA SER A 36 -2.21 -0.71 17.51
C SER A 36 -1.86 -1.26 16.12
N GLU A 37 -2.11 -2.54 15.93
CA GLU A 37 -2.02 -3.21 14.63
C GLU A 37 -3.22 -2.78 13.77
N TYR A 38 -2.94 -2.33 12.55
CA TYR A 38 -3.97 -2.04 11.58
C TYR A 38 -3.57 -2.47 10.19
N THR A 39 -4.61 -2.73 9.41
CA THR A 39 -4.49 -3.20 8.05
C THR A 39 -4.78 -2.05 7.10
N VAL A 40 -3.88 -1.82 6.15
CA VAL A 40 -4.01 -0.84 5.08
C VAL A 40 -4.28 -1.59 3.78
N THR A 41 -5.22 -1.10 2.98
CA THR A 41 -5.53 -1.71 1.68
C THR A 41 -5.17 -0.76 0.54
N LEU A 42 -4.27 -1.21 -0.31
CA LEU A 42 -3.83 -0.52 -1.52
C LEU A 42 -4.52 -1.16 -2.72
N ARG A 43 -5.14 -0.34 -3.55
CA ARG A 43 -5.85 -0.79 -4.75
C ARG A 43 -5.78 0.27 -5.85
N HIS A 44 -5.96 -0.17 -7.08
CA HIS A 44 -6.03 0.69 -8.24
C HIS A 44 -7.21 0.28 -9.11
N ASP A 45 -7.97 1.28 -9.58
CA ASP A 45 -9.14 1.07 -10.44
C ASP A 45 -8.78 1.18 -11.93
N GLY A 46 -7.49 1.29 -12.26
CA GLY A 46 -7.01 1.55 -13.63
C GLY A 46 -6.83 3.03 -13.96
N THR A 47 -7.38 3.92 -13.13
CA THR A 47 -7.25 5.38 -13.29
C THR A 47 -6.70 6.06 -12.04
N VAL A 48 -7.14 5.63 -10.87
CA VAL A 48 -6.80 6.25 -9.57
C VAL A 48 -6.38 5.18 -8.60
N TYR A 49 -5.29 5.44 -7.90
CA TYR A 49 -4.78 4.66 -6.80
C TYR A 49 -5.47 5.06 -5.50
N TYR A 50 -5.83 4.08 -4.70
CA TYR A 50 -6.47 4.27 -3.41
C TYR A 50 -5.62 3.59 -2.34
N CYS A 51 -5.22 4.36 -1.34
CA CYS A 51 -4.61 3.88 -0.12
C CYS A 51 -5.64 4.05 1.00
N ASP A 52 -6.33 2.96 1.30
CA ASP A 52 -7.36 2.88 2.33
C ASP A 52 -6.68 2.58 3.67
N THR A 53 -6.44 3.64 4.43
CA THR A 53 -5.99 3.53 5.82
C THR A 53 -7.21 3.59 6.74
N PRO A 54 -7.17 3.00 7.94
CA PRO A 54 -8.30 3.01 8.87
C PRO A 54 -8.74 4.43 9.28
N THR A 55 -7.83 5.40 9.20
CA THR A 55 -8.09 6.79 9.61
C THR A 55 -8.49 7.67 8.43
N THR A 56 -8.01 7.40 7.22
CA THR A 56 -8.24 8.25 6.03
C THR A 56 -8.07 7.47 4.72
N LEU A 57 -8.98 7.72 3.78
CA LEU A 57 -8.86 7.24 2.41
C LEU A 57 -8.04 8.24 1.57
N HIS A 58 -6.80 7.87 1.24
CA HIS A 58 -5.95 8.66 0.34
C HIS A 58 -6.17 8.22 -1.11
N LYS A 59 -6.21 9.19 -2.03
CA LYS A 59 -6.40 8.98 -3.47
C LYS A 59 -5.26 9.63 -4.24
N HIS A 60 -4.72 8.92 -5.22
CA HIS A 60 -3.59 9.38 -6.02
C HIS A 60 -3.85 9.09 -7.49
N GLU A 61 -3.63 10.06 -8.37
CA GLU A 61 -3.80 9.90 -9.82
C GLU A 61 -2.53 9.38 -10.51
N ALA A 62 -1.40 9.40 -9.80
CA ALA A 62 -0.10 8.99 -10.31
C ALA A 62 0.56 7.95 -9.41
N GLU A 63 1.29 7.04 -10.03
CA GLU A 63 2.07 6.02 -9.34
C GLU A 63 3.13 6.64 -8.42
N ALA A 64 3.79 7.73 -8.86
CA ALA A 64 4.77 8.45 -8.05
C ALA A 64 4.18 9.03 -6.75
N GLU A 65 2.93 9.49 -6.78
CA GLU A 65 2.23 9.99 -5.59
C GLU A 65 1.86 8.85 -4.64
N MET A 66 1.42 7.72 -5.18
CA MET A 66 1.16 6.48 -4.43
C MET A 66 2.44 5.97 -3.76
N ARG A 67 3.56 5.90 -4.51
CA ARG A 67 4.88 5.53 -4.00
C ARG A 67 5.27 6.38 -2.80
N ARG A 68 5.16 7.71 -2.96
CA ARG A 68 5.51 8.66 -1.91
C ARG A 68 4.60 8.53 -0.69
N CYS A 69 3.35 8.14 -0.87
CA CYS A 69 2.44 7.82 0.23
C CYS A 69 2.90 6.58 1.00
N ILE A 70 3.21 5.50 0.28
CA ILE A 70 3.70 4.23 0.85
C ILE A 70 5.01 4.45 1.63
N GLU A 71 5.96 5.19 1.04
CA GLU A 71 7.23 5.59 1.66
C GLU A 71 6.99 6.45 2.91
N LYS A 72 6.13 7.47 2.81
CA LYS A 72 5.84 8.38 3.93
C LYS A 72 5.16 7.67 5.10
N GLN A 73 4.35 6.66 4.83
CA GLN A 73 3.64 5.90 5.86
C GLN A 73 4.47 4.75 6.43
N GLY A 74 5.65 4.45 5.86
CA GLY A 74 6.54 3.41 6.34
C GLY A 74 6.01 1.99 6.09
N TYR A 75 5.33 1.76 4.96
CA TYR A 75 4.83 0.42 4.60
C TYR A 75 5.89 -0.48 3.98
N ILE A 76 7.02 0.09 3.58
CA ILE A 76 8.11 -0.60 2.91
C ILE A 76 9.33 -0.71 3.82
N GLU A 77 10.22 -1.63 3.51
CA GLU A 77 11.51 -1.70 4.19
C GLU A 77 12.29 -0.40 3.90
N HIS A 78 12.69 0.30 4.95
CA HIS A 78 13.70 1.34 4.84
C HIS A 78 15.04 0.66 5.09
N GLU A 79 15.74 0.28 4.02
CA GLU A 79 17.14 -0.11 4.12
C GLU A 79 17.94 1.17 4.41
N GLU A 80 18.42 1.32 5.66
CA GLU A 80 19.28 2.44 6.10
C GLU A 80 20.74 2.29 5.64
#